data_AF-A0A0E0G0H8-F1
#
_entry.id   AF-A0A0E0G0H8-F1
#
_cell.length_a   1.000
_cell.length_b   1.000
_cell.length_c   1.000
_cell.angle_alpha   90.00
_cell.angle_beta   90.00
_cell.angle_gamma   90.00
#
_symmetry.space_group_name_H-M   'P 1'
#
loop_
_entity.id
_entity.type
_entity.pdbx_description
1 polymer ?
#
loop_
_entity_poly.entity_id
_entity_poly.type
_entity_poly.pdbx_seq_one_letter_code
_entity_poly.pdbx_strand_id
1 'polypeptide(L)'
;MPHVPSEPSNPTIGRSLRLRRISPPYQLVCPILLFSPLSSRISSSSFLLQIARRAESRKQGDPAAESGRISPAMMPSASDAAAAAAALELQESGWEELRREARKLEGDLDVKLSSYARLAARSSSAADAASASSPSERSSWKSMEFEIQSLLDKLQDVNDAMSRCAASTAPTTSVSQKLARHRDILHEFAQEFRRTRGNLSSIREHADLLSSVRDDITESKATGGMSPRVHLLRERASIHGSINQIDEVIGQAQSTRVALSNQRALFGDVQGKVKQLGEKFPVIRGLLGAIKRKKSKDTIILSAVIAACTIFLIIYWLSK
;
A
#
# COMPACT_ATOMS: atom_id res chain seq x y z
N MET A 1 -44.88 48.23 -48.07
CA MET A 1 -45.45 48.87 -46.86
C MET A 1 -46.27 47.83 -46.13
N PRO A 2 -46.25 47.70 -44.79
CA PRO A 2 -45.29 48.11 -43.76
C PRO A 2 -44.83 46.87 -42.91
N HIS A 3 -43.66 46.86 -42.24
CA HIS A 3 -43.33 47.46 -40.93
C HIS A 3 -43.88 46.68 -39.70
N VAL A 4 -42.99 45.90 -39.04
CA VAL A 4 -42.56 45.90 -37.60
C VAL A 4 -43.65 46.32 -36.58
N PRO A 5 -43.90 45.64 -35.41
CA PRO A 5 -42.89 45.46 -34.33
C PRO A 5 -43.10 44.26 -33.34
N SER A 6 -42.04 43.75 -32.68
CA SER A 6 -41.67 43.93 -31.25
C SER A 6 -42.14 42.87 -30.23
N GLU A 7 -41.17 42.19 -29.58
CA GLU A 7 -41.20 41.78 -28.15
C GLU A 7 -41.62 42.95 -27.23
N PRO A 8 -42.07 42.79 -25.95
CA PRO A 8 -41.52 41.87 -24.92
C PRO A 8 -42.53 41.34 -23.84
N SER A 9 -42.12 40.38 -23.00
CA SER A 9 -42.29 40.40 -21.52
C SER A 9 -42.03 39.03 -20.85
N ASN A 10 -40.91 38.94 -20.12
CA ASN A 10 -40.69 38.07 -18.95
C ASN A 10 -41.50 38.64 -17.74
N PRO A 11 -41.57 38.07 -16.50
CA PRO A 11 -41.23 36.75 -15.94
C PRO A 11 -42.39 36.13 -15.11
N THR A 12 -42.20 34.92 -14.51
CA THR A 12 -42.36 34.67 -13.06
C THR A 12 -42.45 33.16 -12.73
N ILE A 13 -41.37 32.66 -12.10
CA ILE A 13 -41.32 31.81 -10.89
C ILE A 13 -42.25 30.57 -10.83
N GLY A 14 -41.61 29.40 -10.85
CA GLY A 14 -42.22 28.13 -10.42
C GLY A 14 -41.17 27.06 -10.14
N ARG A 15 -40.36 27.26 -9.09
CA ARG A 15 -39.49 26.21 -8.53
C ARG A 15 -40.37 25.03 -8.07
N SER A 16 -40.14 23.85 -8.62
CA SER A 16 -40.51 22.59 -7.97
C SER A 16 -39.39 21.58 -8.11
N LEU A 17 -38.56 21.53 -7.07
CA LEU A 17 -37.64 20.45 -6.78
C LEU A 17 -38.42 19.14 -6.64
N ARG A 18 -38.29 18.23 -7.60
CA ARG A 18 -38.51 16.80 -7.35
C ARG A 18 -37.18 16.07 -7.49
N LEU A 19 -36.63 15.70 -6.34
CA LEU A 19 -35.71 14.58 -6.19
C LEU A 19 -36.30 13.37 -6.92
N ARG A 20 -35.61 12.87 -7.96
CA ARG A 20 -35.68 11.46 -8.33
C ARG A 20 -34.27 10.87 -8.33
N ARG A 21 -33.97 10.30 -7.16
CA ARG A 21 -33.27 9.04 -6.91
C ARG A 21 -32.73 8.36 -8.19
N ILE A 22 -31.42 8.45 -8.32
CA ILE A 22 -30.58 7.68 -9.23
C ILE A 22 -30.72 6.19 -8.88
N SER A 23 -31.02 5.37 -9.88
CA SER A 23 -30.91 3.91 -9.81
C SER A 23 -30.03 3.48 -10.99
N PRO A 24 -28.93 2.73 -10.78
CA PRO A 24 -28.13 2.19 -11.87
C PRO A 24 -28.66 0.82 -12.33
N PRO A 25 -28.57 0.48 -13.62
CA PRO A 25 -28.56 -0.92 -14.05
C PRO A 25 -27.12 -1.47 -14.04
N TYR A 26 -26.98 -2.77 -14.33
CA TYR A 26 -25.76 -3.59 -14.41
C TYR A 26 -25.42 -4.38 -13.14
N GLN A 27 -26.20 -5.45 -12.97
CA GLN A 27 -25.80 -6.66 -12.29
C GLN A 27 -24.99 -7.58 -13.22
N LEU A 28 -24.11 -8.37 -12.59
CA LEU A 28 -23.61 -9.68 -13.02
C LEU A 28 -22.63 -9.75 -14.20
N VAL A 29 -21.33 -9.64 -13.90
CA VAL A 29 -20.32 -10.59 -14.41
C VAL A 29 -19.27 -10.86 -13.31
N CYS A 30 -19.28 -12.09 -12.79
CA CYS A 30 -18.13 -12.66 -12.07
C CYS A 30 -16.99 -12.93 -13.06
N PRO A 31 -15.73 -12.81 -12.62
CA PRO A 31 -14.78 -13.86 -12.92
C PRO A 31 -14.05 -14.31 -11.66
N ILE A 32 -14.41 -15.52 -11.25
CA ILE A 32 -13.51 -16.65 -10.95
C ILE A 32 -12.05 -16.25 -10.66
N LEU A 33 -11.77 -16.33 -9.37
CA LEU A 33 -10.45 -16.44 -8.75
C LEU A 33 -9.70 -17.67 -9.27
N LEU A 34 -8.65 -17.49 -10.09
CA LEU A 34 -7.62 -18.50 -10.30
C LEU A 34 -6.25 -17.82 -10.53
N PHE A 35 -5.32 -18.13 -9.61
CA PHE A 35 -3.86 -18.11 -9.74
C PHE A 35 -3.10 -16.77 -9.86
N SER A 36 -2.57 -16.28 -8.73
CA SER A 36 -1.18 -16.62 -8.37
C SER A 36 -0.81 -16.29 -6.91
N PRO A 37 0.14 -17.06 -6.32
CA PRO A 37 0.48 -17.03 -4.91
C PRO A 37 1.81 -16.28 -4.64
N LEU A 38 2.25 -16.31 -3.38
CA LEU A 38 3.55 -15.84 -2.87
C LEU A 38 3.67 -14.32 -2.62
N SER A 39 3.24 -13.90 -1.42
CA SER A 39 4.13 -13.30 -0.42
C SER A 39 3.29 -12.75 0.73
N SER A 40 2.91 -13.58 1.72
CA SER A 40 2.39 -13.16 3.05
C SER A 40 1.94 -14.34 3.93
N ARG A 41 2.75 -15.40 4.05
CA ARG A 41 2.50 -16.47 5.05
C ARG A 41 3.70 -16.73 5.94
N ILE A 42 4.25 -15.67 6.56
CA ILE A 42 5.26 -15.83 7.62
C ILE A 42 4.84 -15.16 8.95
N SER A 43 3.80 -14.31 8.99
CA SER A 43 3.48 -13.58 10.25
C SER A 43 2.28 -14.10 11.05
N SER A 44 1.29 -14.73 10.41
CA SER A 44 0.03 -15.07 11.12
C SER A 44 0.07 -16.35 11.97
N SER A 45 0.95 -17.31 11.67
CA SER A 45 1.05 -18.56 12.45
C SER A 45 1.79 -18.38 13.78
N SER A 46 2.70 -17.42 13.86
CA SER A 46 3.42 -17.07 15.10
C SER A 46 2.54 -16.29 16.09
N PHE A 47 1.61 -15.48 15.58
CA PHE A 47 0.76 -14.63 16.42
C PHE A 47 -0.33 -15.42 17.16
N LEU A 48 -0.95 -16.41 16.50
CA LEU A 48 -1.96 -17.26 17.15
C LEU A 48 -1.36 -18.23 18.19
N LEU A 49 -0.09 -18.62 18.04
CA LEU A 49 0.62 -19.45 19.01
C LEU A 49 1.10 -18.68 20.26
N GLN A 50 1.30 -17.35 20.15
CA GLN A 50 1.63 -16.51 21.32
C GLN A 50 0.40 -16.18 22.16
N ILE A 51 -0.78 -16.03 21.55
CA ILE A 51 -2.04 -15.76 22.27
C ILE A 51 -2.47 -17.00 23.08
N ALA A 52 -2.35 -18.20 22.51
CA ALA A 52 -2.68 -19.45 23.21
C ALA A 52 -1.80 -19.69 24.45
N ARG A 53 -0.50 -19.32 24.40
CA ARG A 53 0.42 -19.52 25.52
C ARG A 53 0.23 -18.52 26.68
N ARG A 54 -0.51 -17.43 26.47
CA ARG A 54 -0.74 -16.37 27.47
C ARG A 54 -2.07 -16.51 28.21
N ALA A 55 -3.01 -17.31 27.69
CA ALA A 55 -4.31 -17.57 28.33
C ALA A 55 -4.23 -18.63 29.44
N GLU A 56 -3.22 -19.51 29.42
CA GLU A 56 -3.10 -20.62 30.38
C GLU A 56 -2.36 -20.24 31.68
N SER A 57 -1.80 -19.03 31.75
CA SER A 57 -1.04 -18.54 32.92
C SER A 57 -1.87 -17.66 33.87
N ARG A 58 -3.16 -17.41 33.61
CA ARG A 58 -4.02 -16.50 34.40
C ARG A 58 -5.04 -17.18 35.31
N LYS A 59 -5.08 -18.52 35.35
CA LYS A 59 -5.86 -19.27 36.34
C LYS A 59 -4.90 -20.00 37.27
N GLN A 60 -4.37 -19.31 38.28
CA GLN A 60 -4.29 -19.79 39.68
C GLN A 60 -3.55 -18.73 40.54
N GLY A 61 -4.31 -17.98 41.32
CA GLY A 61 -3.92 -17.20 42.49
C GLY A 61 -5.24 -16.93 43.21
N ASP A 62 -5.48 -17.34 44.45
CA ASP A 62 -4.78 -17.03 45.71
C ASP A 62 -5.17 -18.06 46.82
N PRO A 63 -4.87 -17.85 48.13
CA PRO A 63 -3.58 -17.57 48.80
C PRO A 63 -3.36 -18.45 50.06
N ALA A 64 -2.13 -18.62 50.54
CA ALA A 64 -1.84 -18.85 51.96
C ALA A 64 -0.35 -18.62 52.28
N ALA A 65 -0.11 -18.10 53.48
CA ALA A 65 1.15 -17.63 54.04
C ALA A 65 2.29 -18.67 54.06
N GLU A 66 3.55 -18.22 54.04
CA GLU A 66 4.41 -18.18 55.25
C GLU A 66 5.86 -17.73 54.94
N SER A 67 6.31 -16.78 55.76
CA SER A 67 7.66 -16.48 56.25
C SER A 67 8.88 -17.21 55.66
N GLY A 68 9.89 -16.46 55.21
CA GLY A 68 11.27 -16.96 55.22
C GLY A 68 12.28 -16.34 54.23
N ARG A 69 13.14 -15.46 54.78
CA ARG A 69 14.50 -15.08 54.32
C ARG A 69 14.67 -14.26 53.04
N ILE A 70 14.91 -12.98 53.31
CA ILE A 70 15.68 -12.02 52.52
C ILE A 70 17.06 -12.61 52.17
N SER A 71 17.35 -12.71 50.87
CA SER A 71 18.71 -12.54 50.34
C SER A 71 18.71 -11.20 49.59
N PRO A 72 19.70 -10.30 49.80
CA PRO A 72 19.71 -9.03 49.12
C PRO A 72 20.13 -9.28 47.67
N ALA A 73 19.14 -9.40 46.79
CA ALA A 73 19.36 -9.15 45.38
C ALA A 73 19.83 -7.69 45.27
N MET A 74 20.95 -7.50 44.58
CA MET A 74 21.47 -6.22 44.10
C MET A 74 20.30 -5.40 43.53
N MET A 75 19.77 -4.48 44.33
CA MET A 75 18.74 -3.54 43.88
C MET A 75 19.38 -2.65 42.82
N PRO A 76 18.76 -2.45 41.64
CA PRO A 76 19.18 -1.38 40.75
C PRO A 76 19.16 -0.09 41.57
N SER A 77 20.25 0.68 41.51
CA SER A 77 20.36 1.90 42.30
C SER A 77 19.18 2.82 41.96
N ALA A 78 18.66 3.57 42.95
CA ALA A 78 17.53 4.49 42.71
C ALA A 78 17.82 5.50 41.58
N SER A 79 19.11 5.79 41.32
CA SER A 79 19.58 6.56 40.17
C SER A 79 19.35 5.88 38.82
N ASP A 80 19.51 4.56 38.70
CA ASP A 80 19.30 3.83 37.44
C ASP A 80 17.81 3.76 37.08
N ALA A 81 16.95 3.56 38.09
CA ALA A 81 15.50 3.56 37.91
C ALA A 81 14.96 4.96 37.55
N ALA A 82 15.49 6.02 38.18
CA ALA A 82 15.14 7.40 37.86
C ALA A 82 15.64 7.80 36.46
N ALA A 83 16.84 7.37 36.05
CA ALA A 83 17.37 7.59 34.70
C ALA A 83 16.53 6.86 33.63
N ALA A 84 16.09 5.63 33.90
CA ALA A 84 15.21 4.89 32.99
C ALA A 84 13.81 5.53 32.87
N ALA A 85 13.25 6.05 33.97
CA ALA A 85 11.97 6.77 33.96
C ALA A 85 12.07 8.10 33.18
N ALA A 86 13.14 8.87 33.38
CA ALA A 86 13.40 10.10 32.64
C ALA A 86 13.60 9.82 31.13
N ALA A 87 14.28 8.74 30.78
CA ALA A 87 14.45 8.32 29.38
C ALA A 87 13.12 7.93 28.72
N LEU A 88 12.20 7.30 29.46
CA LEU A 88 10.86 6.96 28.98
C LEU A 88 10.00 8.21 28.76
N GLU A 89 10.01 9.20 29.67
CA GLU A 89 9.24 10.44 29.50
C GLU A 89 9.74 11.28 28.31
N LEU A 90 11.07 11.40 28.14
CA LEU A 90 11.67 12.12 27.01
C LEU A 90 11.32 11.45 25.67
N GLN A 91 11.25 10.11 25.68
CA GLN A 91 10.90 9.31 24.51
C GLN A 91 9.39 9.36 24.19
N GLU A 92 8.53 9.38 25.21
CA GLU A 92 7.09 9.60 25.07
C GLU A 92 6.83 11.01 24.50
N SER A 93 7.54 12.03 25.00
CA SER A 93 7.50 13.39 24.46
C SER A 93 7.91 13.46 22.98
N GLY A 94 8.97 12.76 22.59
CA GLY A 94 9.41 12.68 21.19
C GLY A 94 8.39 11.99 20.27
N TRP A 95 7.74 10.92 20.74
CA TRP A 95 6.66 10.25 20.01
C TRP A 95 5.43 11.15 19.84
N GLU A 96 5.04 11.89 20.88
CA GLU A 96 3.92 12.84 20.82
C GLU A 96 4.15 13.97 19.82
N GLU A 97 5.38 14.49 19.74
CA GLU A 97 5.76 15.55 18.79
C GLU A 97 5.64 15.05 17.35
N LEU A 98 6.20 13.88 17.04
CA LEU A 98 6.11 13.28 15.72
C LEU A 98 4.66 13.04 15.28
N ARG A 99 3.77 12.65 16.20
CA ARG A 99 2.34 12.50 15.88
C ARG A 99 1.66 13.84 15.59
N ARG A 100 2.04 14.92 16.28
CA ARG A 100 1.50 16.25 16.01
C ARG A 100 1.94 16.75 14.65
N GLU A 101 3.21 16.53 14.32
CA GLU A 101 3.77 16.83 13.00
C GLU A 101 3.10 16.02 11.89
N ALA A 102 2.91 14.71 12.09
CA ALA A 102 2.20 13.86 11.15
C ALA A 102 0.80 14.39 10.84
N ARG A 103 -0.01 14.72 11.87
CA ARG A 103 -1.36 15.28 11.68
C ARG A 103 -1.36 16.62 10.93
N LYS A 104 -0.34 17.46 11.16
CA LYS A 104 -0.19 18.72 10.43
C LYS A 104 0.07 18.44 8.94
N LEU A 105 1.00 17.54 8.63
CA LEU A 105 1.31 17.13 7.26
C LEU A 105 0.11 16.47 6.57
N GLU A 106 -0.65 15.64 7.28
CA GLU A 106 -1.89 15.03 6.80
C GLU A 106 -2.94 16.10 6.42
N GLY A 107 -3.10 17.14 7.26
CA GLY A 107 -4.00 18.25 6.96
C GLY A 107 -3.54 19.09 5.77
N ASP A 108 -2.24 19.38 5.66
CA ASP A 108 -1.67 20.10 4.52
C ASP A 108 -1.83 19.29 3.22
N LEU A 109 -1.64 17.96 3.28
CA LEU A 109 -1.84 17.04 2.16
C LEU A 109 -3.29 17.02 1.68
N ASP A 110 -4.27 16.95 2.58
CA ASP A 110 -5.70 16.95 2.23
C ASP A 110 -6.10 18.22 1.45
N VAL A 111 -5.67 19.40 1.93
CA VAL A 111 -5.94 20.68 1.27
C VAL A 111 -5.26 20.75 -0.12
N LYS A 112 -4.02 20.27 -0.23
CA LYS A 112 -3.27 20.31 -1.49
C LYS A 112 -3.81 19.30 -2.50
N LEU A 113 -4.12 18.08 -2.08
CA LEU A 113 -4.70 17.03 -2.93
C LEU A 113 -6.08 17.42 -3.44
N SER A 114 -6.94 17.99 -2.58
CA SER A 114 -8.26 18.47 -2.99
C SER A 114 -8.17 19.61 -4.01
N SER A 115 -7.23 20.55 -3.83
CA SER A 115 -6.94 21.60 -4.82
C SER A 115 -6.44 21.02 -6.15
N TYR A 116 -5.51 20.07 -6.10
CA TYR A 116 -4.97 19.40 -7.28
C TYR A 116 -6.03 18.60 -8.04
N ALA A 117 -6.90 17.88 -7.32
CA ALA A 117 -8.02 17.13 -7.90
C ALA A 117 -9.06 18.06 -8.54
N ARG A 118 -9.34 19.22 -7.94
CA ARG A 118 -10.22 20.25 -8.53
C ARG A 118 -9.64 20.82 -9.82
N LEU A 119 -8.34 21.08 -9.86
CA LEU A 119 -7.67 21.47 -11.09
C LEU A 119 -7.82 20.38 -12.15
N ALA A 120 -7.56 19.10 -11.79
CA ALA A 120 -7.72 17.96 -12.70
C ALA A 120 -9.14 17.87 -13.29
N ALA A 121 -10.16 18.02 -12.45
CA ALA A 121 -11.56 18.01 -12.88
C ALA A 121 -11.89 19.15 -13.86
N ARG A 122 -11.37 20.36 -13.62
CA ARG A 122 -11.54 21.50 -14.54
C ARG A 122 -10.91 21.22 -15.91
N SER A 123 -9.74 20.57 -15.93
CA SER A 123 -9.08 20.21 -17.18
C SER A 123 -9.82 19.11 -17.94
N SER A 124 -10.46 18.14 -17.27
CA SER A 124 -11.33 17.18 -17.97
C SER A 124 -12.49 17.89 -18.67
N SER A 125 -13.15 18.84 -18.01
CA SER A 125 -14.26 19.59 -18.60
C SER A 125 -13.81 20.55 -19.71
N ALA A 126 -12.59 21.11 -19.59
CA ALA A 126 -12.03 22.00 -20.61
C ALA A 126 -11.50 21.27 -21.85
N ALA A 127 -11.08 20.00 -21.71
CA ALA A 127 -10.66 19.18 -22.83
C ALA A 127 -11.80 18.94 -23.85
N ASP A 128 -13.05 18.85 -23.36
CA ASP A 128 -14.25 18.82 -24.22
C ASP A 128 -14.50 20.17 -24.90
N ALA A 129 -14.08 21.26 -24.28
CA ALA A 129 -14.24 22.63 -24.73
C ALA A 129 -12.95 23.18 -25.37
N ALA A 130 -12.33 22.43 -26.29
CA ALA A 130 -11.39 22.88 -27.32
C ALA A 130 -10.28 23.89 -26.95
N SER A 131 -9.96 24.06 -25.66
CA SER A 131 -9.05 25.08 -25.14
C SER A 131 -7.78 24.41 -24.67
N ALA A 132 -6.70 24.62 -25.43
CA ALA A 132 -5.37 24.18 -25.06
C ALA A 132 -5.01 24.79 -23.69
N SER A 133 -4.69 23.94 -22.70
CA SER A 133 -4.20 24.38 -21.40
C SER A 133 -2.99 25.29 -21.61
N SER A 134 -3.04 26.52 -21.08
CA SER A 134 -1.94 27.49 -21.25
C SER A 134 -0.63 26.95 -20.66
N PRO A 135 0.55 27.23 -21.25
CA PRO A 135 1.84 26.84 -20.68
C PRO A 135 2.03 27.27 -19.21
N SER A 136 1.42 28.40 -18.83
CA SER A 136 1.41 28.90 -17.44
C SER A 136 0.67 27.97 -16.49
N GLU A 137 -0.49 27.44 -16.92
CA GLU A 137 -1.20 26.43 -16.15
C GLU A 137 -0.33 25.18 -16.03
N ARG A 138 0.25 24.66 -17.11
CA ARG A 138 1.09 23.45 -17.04
C ARG A 138 2.23 23.55 -16.02
N SER A 139 2.85 24.72 -15.88
CA SER A 139 3.88 24.98 -14.85
C SER A 139 3.32 24.94 -13.42
N SER A 140 2.18 25.60 -13.18
CA SER A 140 1.50 25.62 -11.88
C SER A 140 1.18 24.22 -11.34
N TRP A 141 0.79 23.30 -12.23
CA TRP A 141 0.44 21.94 -11.83
C TRP A 141 1.66 21.11 -11.46
N LYS A 142 2.77 21.25 -12.21
CA LYS A 142 4.03 20.61 -11.88
C LYS A 142 4.56 21.10 -10.53
N SER A 143 4.39 22.39 -10.23
CA SER A 143 4.72 22.95 -8.91
C SER A 143 3.91 22.27 -7.81
N MET A 144 2.59 22.14 -8.00
CA MET A 144 1.72 21.48 -7.03
C MET A 144 2.04 19.98 -6.86
N GLU A 145 2.37 19.28 -7.95
CA GLU A 145 2.85 17.89 -7.91
C GLU A 145 4.13 17.75 -7.07
N PHE A 146 5.08 18.67 -7.26
CA PHE A 146 6.33 18.67 -6.49
C PHE A 146 6.08 18.96 -5.00
N GLU A 147 5.20 19.91 -4.68
CA GLU A 147 4.82 20.21 -3.31
C GLU A 147 4.14 19.03 -2.62
N ILE A 148 3.18 18.37 -3.29
CA ILE A 148 2.50 17.18 -2.74
C ILE A 148 3.49 16.04 -2.54
N GLN A 149 4.38 15.80 -3.50
CA GLN A 149 5.43 14.79 -3.36
C GLN A 149 6.33 15.08 -2.16
N SER A 150 6.76 16.34 -2.00
CA SER A 150 7.58 16.76 -0.86
C SER A 150 6.85 16.55 0.48
N LEU A 151 5.54 16.81 0.55
CA LEU A 151 4.74 16.57 1.75
C LEU A 151 4.58 15.07 2.06
N LEU A 152 4.38 14.23 1.03
CA LEU A 152 4.33 12.77 1.18
C LEU A 152 5.66 12.21 1.69
N ASP A 153 6.78 12.68 1.14
CA ASP A 153 8.11 12.25 1.55
C ASP A 153 8.39 12.66 3.01
N LYS A 154 8.03 13.89 3.40
CA LYS A 154 8.12 14.33 4.81
C LYS A 154 7.24 13.49 5.74
N LEU A 155 6.02 13.17 5.35
CA LEU A 155 5.14 12.33 6.17
C LEU A 155 5.70 10.90 6.30
N GLN A 156 6.36 10.40 5.25
CA GLN A 156 7.07 9.12 5.29
C GLN A 156 8.23 9.16 6.28
N ASP A 157 9.06 10.20 6.24
CA ASP A 157 10.18 10.39 7.18
C ASP A 157 9.71 10.45 8.64
N VAL A 158 8.60 11.16 8.90
CA VAL A 158 7.97 11.21 10.23
C VAL A 158 7.42 9.84 10.64
N ASN A 159 6.81 9.08 9.73
CA ASN A 159 6.37 7.70 10.00
C ASN A 159 7.54 6.76 10.33
N ASP A 160 8.66 6.90 9.64
CA ASP A 160 9.87 6.13 9.89
C ASP A 160 10.52 6.53 11.21
N ALA A 161 10.53 7.82 11.55
CA ALA A 161 10.96 8.32 12.86
C ALA A 161 10.07 7.77 13.99
N MET A 162 8.75 7.81 13.81
CA MET A 162 7.79 7.19 14.73
C MET A 162 8.13 5.70 14.88
N SER A 163 8.32 4.98 13.78
CA SER A 163 8.67 3.55 13.79
C SER A 163 9.93 3.25 14.61
N ARG A 164 10.96 4.10 14.52
CA ARG A 164 12.18 3.99 15.33
C ARG A 164 11.91 4.23 16.81
N CYS A 165 11.15 5.27 17.16
CA CYS A 165 10.75 5.56 18.55
C CYS A 165 9.94 4.39 19.16
N ALA A 166 9.00 3.82 18.41
CA ALA A 166 8.19 2.69 18.86
C ALA A 166 9.00 1.40 19.04
N ALA A 167 10.09 1.20 18.29
CA ALA A 167 10.98 0.05 18.43
C ALA A 167 11.92 0.17 19.64
N SER A 168 12.26 1.40 20.04
CA SER A 168 13.13 1.68 21.19
C SER A 168 12.41 1.65 22.54
N THR A 169 11.08 1.61 22.56
CA THR A 169 10.26 1.46 23.78
C THR A 169 9.66 0.06 23.84
N ALA A 170 9.29 -0.42 25.03
CA ALA A 170 8.53 -1.66 25.17
C ALA A 170 7.27 -1.58 24.29
N PRO A 171 7.08 -2.48 23.30
CA PRO A 171 5.98 -2.35 22.35
C PRO A 171 4.63 -2.41 23.07
N THR A 172 3.93 -1.28 23.13
CA THR A 172 2.54 -1.25 23.60
C THR A 172 1.60 -1.47 22.42
N THR A 173 0.52 -2.21 22.64
CA THR A 173 -0.50 -2.48 21.62
C THR A 173 -1.12 -1.17 21.06
N SER A 174 -1.22 -0.13 21.90
CA SER A 174 -1.77 1.17 21.50
C SER A 174 -0.84 1.97 20.59
N VAL A 175 0.47 2.00 20.87
CA VAL A 175 1.47 2.68 20.03
C VAL A 175 1.57 2.00 18.66
N SER A 176 1.65 0.66 18.65
CA SER A 176 1.70 -0.12 17.41
C SER A 176 0.45 0.05 16.54
N GLN A 177 -0.74 0.09 17.15
CA GLN A 177 -1.99 0.36 16.41
C GLN A 177 -2.02 1.78 15.83
N LYS A 178 -1.61 2.80 16.59
CA LYS A 178 -1.54 4.19 16.11
C LYS A 178 -0.54 4.32 14.95
N LEU A 179 0.62 3.68 15.04
CA LEU A 179 1.62 3.66 13.97
C LEU A 179 1.05 3.04 12.69
N ALA A 180 0.35 1.91 12.81
CA ALA A 180 -0.29 1.26 11.67
C ALA A 180 -1.28 2.22 10.99
N ARG A 181 -2.07 2.98 11.76
CA ARG A 181 -2.98 3.99 11.19
C ARG A 181 -2.26 5.09 10.43
N HIS A 182 -1.17 5.64 10.96
CA HIS A 182 -0.40 6.66 10.22
C HIS A 182 0.20 6.11 8.92
N ARG A 183 0.57 4.83 8.87
CA ARG A 183 1.02 4.17 7.63
C ARG A 183 -0.12 3.98 6.63
N ASP A 184 -1.29 3.55 7.11
CA ASP A 184 -2.48 3.40 6.27
C ASP A 184 -2.87 4.73 5.62
N ILE A 185 -2.90 5.82 6.40
CA ILE A 185 -3.23 7.17 5.93
C ILE A 185 -2.23 7.65 4.87
N LEU A 186 -0.93 7.47 5.11
CA LEU A 186 0.11 7.80 4.13
C LEU A 186 -0.11 7.04 2.81
N HIS A 187 -0.41 5.74 2.89
CA HIS A 187 -0.69 4.92 1.72
C HIS A 187 -1.91 5.41 0.94
N GLU A 188 -2.97 5.82 1.65
CA GLU A 188 -4.18 6.38 1.05
C GLU A 188 -3.88 7.68 0.30
N PHE A 189 -3.19 8.64 0.91
CA PHE A 189 -2.79 9.88 0.24
C PHE A 189 -1.88 9.63 -0.97
N ALA A 190 -0.90 8.74 -0.84
CA ALA A 190 -0.02 8.39 -1.95
C ALA A 190 -0.78 7.72 -3.11
N GLN A 191 -1.78 6.89 -2.80
CA GLN A 191 -2.65 6.28 -3.80
C GLN A 191 -3.55 7.31 -4.48
N GLU A 192 -4.16 8.20 -3.72
CA GLU A 192 -4.98 9.29 -4.26
C GLU A 192 -4.16 10.18 -5.20
N PHE A 193 -2.96 10.58 -4.77
CA PHE A 193 -2.06 11.38 -5.59
C PHE A 193 -1.74 10.69 -6.93
N ARG A 194 -1.35 9.42 -6.91
CA ARG A 194 -1.08 8.64 -8.14
C ARG A 194 -2.30 8.55 -9.04
N ARG A 195 -3.48 8.34 -8.46
CA ARG A 195 -4.74 8.26 -9.21
C ARG A 195 -5.06 9.58 -9.91
N THR A 196 -4.99 10.70 -9.17
CA THR A 196 -5.29 12.04 -9.70
C THR A 196 -4.26 12.46 -10.75
N ARG A 197 -2.97 12.19 -10.52
CA ARG A 197 -1.90 12.43 -11.48
C ARG A 197 -2.07 11.62 -12.77
N GLY A 198 -2.42 10.33 -12.66
CA GLY A 198 -2.70 9.47 -13.81
C GLY A 198 -3.88 9.96 -14.64
N ASN A 199 -4.99 10.34 -13.98
CA ASN A 199 -6.15 10.92 -14.64
C ASN A 199 -5.78 12.19 -15.43
N LEU A 200 -5.02 13.08 -14.80
CA LEU A 200 -4.55 14.31 -15.43
C LEU A 200 -3.62 14.06 -16.62
N SER A 201 -2.71 13.09 -16.53
CA SER A 201 -1.84 12.69 -17.64
C SER A 201 -2.67 12.23 -18.83
N SER A 202 -3.63 11.34 -18.58
CA SER A 202 -4.51 10.80 -19.64
C SER A 202 -5.34 11.90 -20.33
N ILE A 203 -5.91 12.84 -19.56
CA ILE A 203 -6.65 13.98 -20.12
C ILE A 203 -5.74 14.86 -20.98
N ARG A 204 -4.49 15.08 -20.55
CA ARG A 204 -3.52 15.88 -21.31
C ARG A 204 -3.06 15.18 -22.57
N GLU A 205 -2.72 13.90 -22.50
CA GLU A 205 -2.36 13.10 -23.67
C GLU A 205 -3.49 13.13 -24.70
N HIS A 206 -4.75 13.02 -24.26
CA HIS A 206 -5.91 13.18 -25.13
C HIS A 206 -6.00 14.57 -25.75
N ALA A 207 -5.79 15.64 -24.97
CA ALA A 207 -5.80 17.01 -25.48
C ALA A 207 -4.66 17.30 -26.48
N ASP A 208 -3.46 16.79 -26.21
CA ASP A 208 -2.28 16.97 -27.06
C ASP A 208 -2.47 16.22 -28.40
N LEU A 209 -3.07 15.01 -28.38
CA LEU A 209 -3.47 14.28 -29.60
C LEU A 209 -4.50 15.04 -30.43
N LEU A 210 -5.56 15.57 -29.80
CA LEU A 210 -6.58 16.35 -30.51
C LEU A 210 -6.04 17.66 -31.08
N SER A 211 -5.10 18.31 -30.39
CA SER A 211 -4.38 19.48 -30.92
C SER A 211 -3.60 19.11 -32.16
N SER A 212 -2.79 18.03 -32.11
CA SER A 212 -2.01 17.57 -33.26
C SER A 212 -2.90 17.26 -34.47
N VAL A 213 -4.03 16.58 -34.27
CA VAL A 213 -4.97 16.29 -35.37
C VAL A 213 -5.59 17.57 -35.93
N ARG A 214 -5.92 18.54 -35.06
CA ARG A 214 -6.43 19.85 -35.50
C ARG A 214 -5.38 20.60 -36.31
N ASP A 215 -4.15 20.61 -35.85
CA ASP A 215 -3.02 21.25 -36.53
C ASP A 215 -2.82 20.62 -37.91
N ASP A 216 -2.78 19.28 -38.01
CA ASP A 216 -2.72 18.55 -39.29
C ASP A 216 -3.90 18.87 -40.23
N ILE A 217 -5.12 18.97 -39.71
CA ILE A 217 -6.31 19.35 -40.50
C ILE A 217 -6.18 20.79 -40.99
N THR A 218 -5.71 21.71 -40.14
CA THR A 218 -5.50 23.11 -40.55
C THR A 218 -4.37 23.24 -41.55
N GLU A 219 -3.28 22.49 -41.40
CA GLU A 219 -2.17 22.44 -42.37
C GLU A 219 -2.66 21.82 -43.69
N SER A 220 -3.43 20.74 -43.64
CA SER A 220 -4.04 20.11 -44.82
C SER A 220 -5.01 21.04 -45.55
N LYS A 221 -5.81 21.81 -44.81
CA LYS A 221 -6.69 22.84 -45.40
C LYS A 221 -5.92 24.04 -45.94
N ALA A 222 -4.89 24.50 -45.23
CA ALA A 222 -4.03 25.59 -45.67
C ALA A 222 -3.22 25.21 -46.93
N THR A 223 -2.86 23.93 -47.04
CA THR A 223 -2.22 23.34 -48.22
C THR A 223 -3.21 22.90 -49.30
N GLY A 224 -4.46 23.39 -49.29
CA GLY A 224 -5.53 23.12 -50.26
C GLY A 224 -5.23 23.42 -51.75
N GLY A 225 -3.95 23.57 -52.13
CA GLY A 225 -3.44 23.62 -53.49
C GLY A 225 -2.16 22.79 -53.72
N MET A 226 -1.80 21.86 -52.84
CA MET A 226 -0.62 21.02 -53.05
C MET A 226 -0.89 20.02 -54.19
N SER A 227 -0.05 20.07 -55.24
CA SER A 227 -0.18 19.20 -56.42
C SER A 227 -0.32 17.72 -56.02
N PRO A 228 -1.20 16.93 -56.66
CA PRO A 228 -1.35 15.49 -56.39
C PRO A 228 -0.02 14.73 -56.37
N ARG A 229 0.96 15.21 -57.15
CA ARG A 229 2.32 14.66 -57.21
C ARG A 229 3.08 14.80 -55.88
N VAL A 230 2.96 15.93 -55.19
CA VAL A 230 3.67 16.18 -53.93
C VAL A 230 3.00 15.41 -52.79
N HIS A 231 1.68 15.23 -52.84
CA HIS A 231 0.96 14.36 -51.91
C HIS A 231 1.46 12.91 -51.99
N LEU A 232 1.58 12.35 -53.21
CA LEU A 232 2.12 11.00 -53.42
C LEU A 232 3.58 10.84 -52.97
N LEU A 233 4.41 11.87 -53.13
CA LEU A 233 5.79 11.85 -52.65
C LEU A 233 5.86 11.86 -51.12
N ARG A 234 4.99 12.62 -50.46
CA ARG A 234 4.88 12.61 -48.99
C ARG A 234 4.36 11.28 -48.46
N GLU A 235 3.37 10.68 -49.13
CA GLU A 235 2.86 9.35 -48.81
C GLU A 235 3.94 8.27 -48.95
N ARG A 236 4.75 8.33 -50.02
CA ARG A 236 5.88 7.41 -50.17
C ARG A 236 6.90 7.58 -49.04
N ALA A 237 7.17 8.82 -48.63
CA ALA A 237 8.08 9.11 -47.53
C ALA A 237 7.53 8.59 -46.18
N SER A 238 6.22 8.76 -45.92
CA SER A 238 5.60 8.23 -44.70
C SER A 238 5.59 6.70 -44.67
N ILE A 239 5.31 6.04 -45.80
CA ILE A 239 5.39 4.57 -45.93
C ILE A 239 6.80 4.08 -45.61
N HIS A 240 7.84 4.72 -46.15
CA HIS A 240 9.22 4.38 -45.83
C HIS A 240 9.53 4.58 -44.34
N GLY A 241 9.03 5.65 -43.72
CA GLY A 241 9.13 5.86 -42.28
C GLY A 241 8.46 4.75 -41.48
N SER A 242 7.26 4.31 -41.88
CA SER A 242 6.54 3.20 -41.26
C SER A 242 7.26 1.86 -41.41
N ILE A 243 7.90 1.59 -42.56
CA ILE A 243 8.73 0.39 -42.75
C ILE A 243 9.86 0.34 -41.70
N ASN A 244 10.57 1.46 -41.51
CA ASN A 244 11.67 1.51 -40.55
C ASN A 244 11.18 1.32 -39.10
N GLN A 245 10.00 1.87 -38.76
CA GLN A 245 9.37 1.65 -37.44
C GLN A 245 8.96 0.19 -37.24
N ILE A 246 8.46 -0.48 -38.28
CA ILE A 246 8.12 -1.91 -38.23
C ILE A 246 9.38 -2.74 -37.99
N ASP A 247 10.51 -2.42 -38.63
CA ASP A 247 11.77 -3.12 -38.41
C ASP A 247 12.25 -2.98 -36.95
N GLU A 248 12.06 -1.82 -36.34
CA GLU A 248 12.37 -1.62 -34.92
C GLU A 248 11.44 -2.44 -34.01
N VAL A 249 10.14 -2.47 -34.29
CA VAL A 249 9.18 -3.30 -33.54
C VAL A 249 9.51 -4.79 -33.69
N ILE A 250 9.95 -5.24 -34.88
CA ILE A 250 10.44 -6.60 -35.10
C ILE A 250 11.68 -6.87 -34.24
N GLY A 251 12.62 -5.92 -34.18
CA GLY A 251 13.80 -6.01 -33.32
C GLY A 251 13.44 -6.16 -31.84
N GLN A 252 12.50 -5.34 -31.35
CA GLN A 252 12.00 -5.42 -29.96
C GLN A 252 11.24 -6.73 -29.68
N ALA A 253 10.47 -7.22 -30.64
CA ALA A 253 9.79 -8.52 -30.51
C ALA A 253 10.80 -9.67 -30.44
N GLN A 254 11.86 -9.64 -31.23
CA GLN A 254 12.93 -10.64 -31.21
C GLN A 254 13.71 -10.59 -29.89
N SER A 255 14.06 -9.41 -29.39
CA SER A 255 14.75 -9.28 -28.09
C SER A 255 13.88 -9.81 -26.94
N THR A 256 12.56 -9.53 -26.99
CA THR A 256 11.60 -10.05 -26.00
C THR A 256 11.49 -11.57 -26.08
N ARG A 257 11.45 -12.15 -27.28
CA ARG A 257 11.46 -13.61 -27.47
C ARG A 257 12.70 -14.25 -26.85
N VAL A 258 13.88 -13.66 -27.05
CA VAL A 258 15.13 -14.15 -26.44
C VAL A 258 15.08 -14.04 -24.91
N ALA A 259 14.60 -12.91 -24.38
CA ALA A 259 14.44 -12.71 -22.94
C ALA A 259 13.49 -13.74 -22.29
N LEU A 260 12.34 -14.02 -22.92
CA LEU A 260 11.40 -15.05 -22.46
C LEU A 260 11.99 -16.47 -22.54
N SER A 261 12.77 -16.75 -23.58
CA SER A 261 13.51 -18.01 -23.69
C SER A 261 14.49 -18.18 -22.53
N ASN A 262 15.24 -17.14 -22.21
CA ASN A 262 16.17 -17.13 -21.07
C ASN A 262 15.43 -17.28 -19.73
N GLN A 263 14.31 -16.58 -19.54
CA GLN A 263 13.46 -16.74 -18.34
C GLN A 263 12.95 -18.18 -18.20
N ARG A 264 12.57 -18.83 -19.31
CA ARG A 264 12.13 -20.23 -19.28
C ARG A 264 13.26 -21.18 -18.87
N ALA A 265 14.48 -20.94 -19.34
CA ALA A 265 15.65 -21.70 -18.90
C ALA A 265 15.92 -21.52 -17.39
N LEU A 266 15.81 -20.27 -16.89
CA LEU A 266 15.96 -19.96 -15.47
C LEU A 266 14.88 -20.63 -14.61
N PHE A 267 13.61 -20.64 -15.06
CA PHE A 267 12.54 -21.35 -14.36
C PHE A 267 12.78 -22.86 -14.33
N GLY A 268 13.36 -23.44 -15.39
CA GLY A 268 13.79 -24.83 -15.41
C GLY A 268 14.84 -25.13 -14.33
N ASP A 269 15.85 -24.26 -14.18
CA ASP A 269 16.88 -24.37 -13.14
C ASP A 269 16.30 -24.21 -11.73
N VAL A 270 15.42 -23.22 -11.51
CA VAL A 270 14.72 -23.02 -10.24
C VAL A 270 13.86 -24.24 -9.90
N GLN A 271 13.13 -24.80 -10.86
CA GLN A 271 12.33 -26.01 -10.66
C GLN A 271 13.23 -27.20 -10.27
N GLY A 272 14.41 -27.32 -10.89
CA GLY A 272 15.43 -28.30 -10.52
C GLY A 272 15.90 -28.14 -9.06
N LYS A 273 16.24 -26.91 -8.66
CA LYS A 273 16.67 -26.58 -7.28
C LYS A 273 15.56 -26.80 -6.25
N VAL A 274 14.30 -26.45 -6.57
CA VAL A 274 13.14 -26.71 -5.70
C VAL A 274 12.92 -28.20 -5.52
N LYS A 275 13.07 -29.01 -6.58
CA LYS A 275 13.01 -30.47 -6.49
C LYS A 275 14.11 -31.02 -5.58
N GLN A 276 15.34 -30.54 -5.71
CA GLN A 276 16.45 -30.91 -4.81
C GLN A 276 16.17 -30.52 -3.34
N LEU A 277 15.56 -29.37 -3.07
CA LEU A 277 15.14 -28.99 -1.70
C LEU A 277 14.02 -29.89 -1.17
N GLY A 278 13.08 -30.30 -2.04
CA GLY A 278 12.02 -31.25 -1.72
C GLY A 278 12.57 -32.59 -1.23
N GLU A 279 13.67 -33.07 -1.82
CA GLU A 279 14.37 -34.30 -1.41
C GLU A 279 15.04 -34.18 -0.03
N LYS A 280 15.35 -32.96 0.45
CA LYS A 280 15.94 -32.72 1.79
C LYS A 280 14.91 -32.50 2.90
N PHE A 281 13.67 -32.13 2.55
CA PHE A 281 12.57 -31.99 3.51
C PHE A 281 12.25 -33.24 4.36
N PRO A 282 12.25 -34.49 3.85
CA PRO A 282 12.00 -35.68 4.68
C PRO A 282 13.09 -35.91 5.72
N VAL A 283 14.35 -35.56 5.44
CA VAL A 283 15.47 -35.65 6.39
C VAL A 283 15.25 -34.68 7.56
N ILE A 284 14.81 -33.45 7.27
CA ILE A 284 14.47 -32.44 8.29
C ILE A 284 13.30 -32.91 9.16
N ARG A 285 12.25 -33.50 8.54
CA ARG A 285 11.11 -34.08 9.29
C ARG A 285 11.55 -35.26 10.17
N GLY A 286 12.49 -36.08 9.71
CA GLY A 286 13.10 -37.16 10.50
C GLY A 286 13.85 -36.65 11.73
N LEU A 287 14.69 -35.63 11.56
CA LEU A 287 15.42 -34.97 12.65
C LEU A 287 14.47 -34.31 13.65
N LEU A 288 13.45 -33.57 13.18
CA LEU A 288 12.45 -32.95 14.05
C LEU A 288 11.66 -34.00 14.85
N GLY A 289 11.34 -35.14 14.23
CA GLY A 289 10.70 -36.28 14.89
C GLY A 289 11.58 -36.95 15.94
N ALA A 290 12.89 -37.07 15.69
CA ALA A 290 13.85 -37.59 16.67
C ALA A 290 13.98 -36.66 17.89
N ILE A 291 14.04 -35.34 17.66
CA ILE A 291 14.09 -34.33 18.72
C ILE A 291 12.81 -34.37 19.58
N LYS A 292 11.64 -34.43 18.94
CA LYS A 292 10.35 -34.51 19.66
C LYS A 292 10.25 -35.79 20.50
N ARG A 293 10.74 -36.92 19.98
CA ARG A 293 10.79 -38.20 20.72
C ARG A 293 11.71 -38.16 21.94
N LYS A 294 12.81 -37.42 21.88
CA LYS A 294 13.70 -37.24 23.06
C LYS A 294 13.02 -36.39 24.13
N LYS A 295 12.41 -35.27 23.73
CA LYS A 295 11.67 -34.39 24.64
C LYS A 295 10.44 -35.06 25.28
N SER A 296 9.73 -35.91 24.54
CA SER A 296 8.56 -36.63 25.09
C SER A 296 8.96 -37.66 26.15
N LYS A 297 10.12 -38.31 26.03
CA LYS A 297 10.60 -39.27 27.04
C LYS A 297 10.87 -38.58 28.37
N ASP A 298 11.52 -37.43 28.36
CA ASP A 298 11.83 -36.68 29.58
C ASP A 298 10.55 -36.21 30.30
N THR A 299 9.52 -35.77 29.55
CA THR A 299 8.23 -35.39 30.12
C THR A 299 7.47 -36.58 30.70
N ILE A 300 7.48 -37.73 30.02
CA ILE A 300 6.82 -38.96 30.51
C ILE A 300 7.46 -39.42 31.82
N ILE A 301 8.80 -39.47 31.89
CA ILE A 301 9.53 -39.88 33.09
C ILE A 301 9.23 -38.93 34.25
N LEU A 302 9.29 -37.61 34.03
CA LEU A 302 8.99 -36.62 35.06
C LEU A 302 7.56 -36.77 35.62
N SER A 303 6.56 -36.90 34.74
CA SER A 303 5.16 -37.05 35.16
C SER A 303 4.90 -38.34 35.93
N ALA A 304 5.57 -39.43 35.56
CA ALA A 304 5.46 -40.71 36.26
C ALA A 304 6.04 -40.65 37.67
N VAL A 305 7.19 -39.98 37.87
CA VAL A 305 7.80 -39.81 39.19
C VAL A 305 6.92 -38.96 40.10
N ILE A 306 6.36 -37.86 39.58
CA ILE A 306 5.44 -37.00 40.34
C ILE A 306 4.20 -37.81 40.77
N ALA A 307 3.59 -38.56 39.85
CA ALA A 307 2.42 -39.40 40.15
C ALA A 307 2.73 -40.51 41.17
N ALA A 308 3.91 -41.14 41.09
CA ALA A 308 4.33 -42.14 42.06
C ALA A 308 4.50 -41.52 43.46
N CYS A 309 5.15 -40.35 43.55
CA CYS A 309 5.30 -39.62 44.82
C CYS A 309 3.94 -39.21 45.41
N THR A 310 2.99 -38.72 44.59
CA THR A 310 1.67 -38.33 45.10
C THR A 310 0.86 -39.54 45.58
N ILE A 311 0.92 -40.68 44.89
CA ILE A 311 0.27 -41.93 45.34
C ILE A 311 0.86 -42.39 46.67
N PHE A 312 2.19 -42.36 46.81
CA PHE A 312 2.85 -42.79 48.04
C PHE A 312 2.46 -41.92 49.24
N LEU A 313 2.33 -40.61 49.03
CA LEU A 313 1.84 -39.68 50.06
C LEU A 313 0.38 -39.96 50.45
N ILE A 314 -0.49 -40.25 49.48
CA ILE A 314 -1.90 -40.59 49.75
C ILE A 314 -2.00 -41.90 50.55
N ILE A 315 -1.25 -42.93 50.19
CA ILE A 315 -1.21 -44.20 50.92
C ILE A 315 -0.71 -43.99 52.35
N TYR A 316 0.35 -43.19 52.53
CA TYR A 316 0.87 -42.86 53.86
C TYR A 316 -0.17 -42.12 54.72
N TRP A 317 -0.93 -41.20 54.12
CA TRP A 317 -1.98 -40.46 54.80
C TRP A 317 -3.17 -41.33 55.20
N LEU A 318 -3.52 -42.33 54.37
CA LEU A 318 -4.58 -43.30 54.68
C LEU A 318 -4.14 -44.38 55.68
N SER A 319 -2.84 -44.68 55.76
CA SER A 319 -2.28 -45.66 56.68
C SER A 319 -2.00 -45.11 58.08
N LYS A 320 -2.12 -43.79 58.27
CA LYS A 320 -1.90 -43.10 59.54
C LYS A 320 -3.23 -42.75 60.20
#